data_AF-A0A0J6KHN5-F1
#
_entry.id   AF-A0A0J6KHN5-F1
#
_cell.length_a   1.000
_cell.length_b   1.000
_cell.length_c   1.000
_cell.angle_alpha   90.00
_cell.angle_beta   90.00
_cell.angle_gamma   90.00
#
_symmetry.space_group_name_H-M   'P 1'
#
loop_
_entity.id
_entity.type
_entity.pdbx_description
1 polymer ?
#
loop_
_entity_poly.entity_id
_entity_poly.type
_entity_poly.pdbx_seq_one_letter_code
_entity_poly.pdbx_strand_id
1 'polypeptide(L)'
;MRLFLKVLAALMAAFLLYNLWIFGHIVYWRGHNPAASSFMNEQLAKLQQDDPEAELRHKWVSYEQISPNLKRALIASEDAKFVDHEGFDWDGIEAAFEKNLKKGKIVAGGSTISQQLAKNLFLSSSKTPWRKLEEALITVMLETVLDKRRIFEIYLNVIEWGNGVFGAEAASRHYYRSSAARLSSAQAAKLAAMVPNPRYYDSHRGAPGLARKTRIIQRRMAYVELP
;
A
#
# COMPACT_ATOMS: atom_id res chain seq x y z
N MET A 1 -38.41 20.48 -8.11
CA MET A 1 -37.24 21.36 -7.86
C MET A 1 -36.80 21.39 -6.39
N ARG A 2 -37.66 21.73 -5.41
CA ARG A 2 -37.26 21.79 -3.98
C ARG A 2 -36.80 20.45 -3.37
N LEU A 3 -37.43 19.33 -3.73
CA LEU A 3 -37.03 18.00 -3.24
C LEU A 3 -35.64 17.58 -3.79
N PHE A 4 -35.41 17.79 -5.09
CA PHE A 4 -34.12 17.52 -5.73
C PHE A 4 -32.97 18.28 -5.05
N LEU A 5 -33.16 19.58 -4.79
CA LEU A 5 -32.16 20.40 -4.09
C LEU A 5 -31.88 19.89 -2.66
N LYS A 6 -32.92 19.44 -1.93
CA LYS A 6 -32.74 18.84 -0.60
C LYS A 6 -31.96 17.54 -0.64
N VAL A 7 -32.26 16.66 -1.61
CA VAL A 7 -31.53 15.40 -1.80
C VAL A 7 -30.07 15.67 -2.16
N LEU A 8 -29.82 16.58 -3.10
CA LEU A 8 -28.46 16.97 -3.49
C LEU A 8 -27.68 17.53 -2.30
N ALA A 9 -28.29 18.44 -1.52
CA ALA A 9 -27.68 18.98 -0.32
C ALA A 9 -27.37 17.90 0.74
N ALA A 10 -28.29 16.94 0.94
CA ALA A 10 -28.07 15.82 1.85
C ALA A 10 -26.92 14.91 1.40
N LEU A 11 -26.81 14.61 0.10
CA LEU A 11 -25.70 13.83 -0.45
C LEU A 11 -24.35 14.57 -0.31
N MET A 12 -24.33 15.88 -0.58
CA MET A 12 -23.14 16.69 -0.36
C MET A 12 -22.73 16.73 1.12
N ALA A 13 -23.69 16.90 2.03
CA ALA A 13 -23.43 16.88 3.45
C ALA A 13 -22.87 15.52 3.91
N ALA A 14 -23.45 14.40 3.44
CA ALA A 14 -22.95 13.06 3.74
C ALA A 14 -21.52 12.86 3.20
N PHE A 15 -21.24 13.31 1.98
CA PHE A 15 -19.89 13.25 1.40
C PHE A 15 -18.89 14.08 2.21
N LEU A 16 -19.25 15.28 2.65
CA LEU A 16 -18.39 16.13 3.48
C LEU A 16 -18.14 15.49 4.85
N LEU A 17 -19.17 14.98 5.51
CA LEU A 17 -19.04 14.30 6.80
C LEU A 17 -18.14 13.06 6.69
N TYR A 18 -18.27 12.28 5.62
CA TYR A 18 -17.39 11.14 5.36
C TYR A 18 -15.92 11.56 5.19
N ASN A 19 -15.66 12.61 4.42
CA ASN A 19 -14.30 13.14 4.24
C ASN A 19 -13.72 13.73 5.53
N LEU A 20 -14.54 14.40 6.35
CA LEU A 20 -14.13 14.89 7.67
C LEU A 20 -13.81 13.74 8.62
N TRP A 21 -14.57 12.65 8.57
CA TRP A 21 -14.30 11.43 9.33
C TRP A 21 -12.98 10.78 8.91
N ILE A 22 -12.69 10.69 7.61
CA ILE A 22 -11.37 10.23 7.10
C ILE A 22 -10.26 11.15 7.60
N PHE A 23 -10.42 12.46 7.43
CA PHE A 23 -9.42 13.43 7.83
C PHE A 23 -9.11 13.34 9.33
N GLY A 24 -10.13 13.19 10.18
CA GLY A 24 -9.97 12.97 11.61
C GLY A 24 -9.15 11.71 11.93
N HIS A 25 -9.35 10.61 11.20
CA HIS A 25 -8.52 9.41 11.35
C HIS A 25 -7.06 9.64 10.96
N ILE A 26 -6.84 10.34 9.83
CA ILE A 26 -5.48 10.66 9.37
C ILE A 26 -4.75 11.53 10.40
N VAL A 27 -5.41 12.54 10.96
CA VAL A 27 -4.86 13.36 12.04
C VAL A 27 -4.54 12.53 13.28
N TYR A 28 -5.45 11.63 13.68
CA TYR A 28 -5.21 10.73 14.81
C TYR A 28 -4.00 9.81 14.57
N TRP A 29 -3.83 9.34 13.33
CA TRP A 29 -2.72 8.44 12.95
C TRP A 29 -1.35 9.10 12.88
N ARG A 30 -1.27 10.42 13.05
CA ARG A 30 0.00 11.12 13.29
C ARG A 30 0.73 10.59 14.53
N GLY A 31 -0.03 10.24 15.58
CA GLY A 31 0.53 9.72 16.84
C GLY A 31 0.12 8.29 17.19
N HIS A 32 -0.85 7.71 16.50
CA HIS A 32 -1.42 6.40 16.82
C HIS A 32 -1.43 5.47 15.61
N ASN A 33 -1.31 4.17 15.83
CA ASN A 33 -1.26 3.20 14.75
C ASN A 33 -2.68 2.77 14.34
N PRO A 34 -3.01 2.65 13.04
CA PRO A 34 -4.24 2.00 12.63
C PRO A 34 -4.24 0.54 13.09
N ALA A 35 -5.32 0.14 13.76
CA ALA A 35 -5.50 -1.24 14.20
C ALA A 35 -5.84 -2.18 13.03
N ALA A 36 -6.58 -1.69 12.05
CA ALA A 36 -6.95 -2.40 10.84
C ALA A 36 -7.16 -1.40 9.70
N SER A 37 -7.29 -1.93 8.48
CA SER A 37 -7.62 -1.16 7.28
C SER A 37 -8.86 -1.73 6.60
N SER A 38 -9.51 -0.93 5.75
CA SER A 38 -10.62 -1.43 4.90
C SER A 38 -10.21 -2.67 4.11
N PHE A 39 -8.98 -2.69 3.58
CA PHE A 39 -8.47 -3.83 2.82
C PHE A 39 -8.20 -5.07 3.69
N MET A 40 -7.68 -4.90 4.91
CA MET A 40 -7.52 -6.00 5.88
C MET A 40 -8.87 -6.63 6.23
N ASN A 41 -9.87 -5.80 6.54
CA ASN A 41 -11.23 -6.26 6.85
C ASN A 41 -11.86 -6.99 5.67
N GLU A 42 -11.66 -6.49 4.45
CA GLU A 42 -12.16 -7.14 3.23
C GLU A 42 -11.50 -8.52 3.02
N GLN A 43 -10.19 -8.66 3.26
CA GLN A 43 -9.54 -9.96 3.13
C GLN A 43 -9.93 -10.93 4.25
N LEU A 44 -10.06 -10.45 5.48
CA LEU A 44 -10.54 -11.27 6.59
C LEU A 44 -11.94 -11.84 6.29
N ALA A 45 -12.86 -10.99 5.85
CA ALA A 45 -14.21 -11.41 5.48
C ALA A 45 -14.21 -12.47 4.35
N LYS A 46 -13.27 -12.41 3.42
CA LYS A 46 -13.11 -13.43 2.37
C LYS A 46 -12.58 -14.75 2.92
N LEU A 47 -11.60 -14.71 3.82
CA LEU A 47 -11.08 -15.92 4.46
C LEU A 47 -12.17 -16.60 5.30
N GLN A 48 -12.98 -15.80 5.99
CA GLN A 48 -14.08 -16.28 6.83
C GLN A 48 -15.28 -16.84 6.07
N GLN A 49 -15.34 -16.68 4.75
CA GLN A 49 -16.31 -17.40 3.92
C GLN A 49 -15.98 -18.89 3.83
N ASP A 50 -14.69 -19.25 3.83
CA ASP A 50 -14.21 -20.62 3.75
C ASP A 50 -13.97 -21.23 5.13
N ASP A 51 -13.46 -20.42 6.08
CA ASP A 51 -13.15 -20.83 7.45
C ASP A 51 -13.55 -19.71 8.44
N PRO A 52 -14.70 -19.82 9.14
CA PRO A 52 -15.20 -18.77 10.05
C PRO A 52 -14.22 -18.36 11.16
N GLU A 53 -13.32 -19.25 11.57
CA GLU A 53 -12.32 -19.01 12.61
C GLU A 53 -11.01 -18.44 12.06
N ALA A 54 -10.94 -18.15 10.75
CA ALA A 54 -9.75 -17.60 10.13
C ALA A 54 -9.40 -16.22 10.71
N GLU A 55 -8.11 -16.02 10.99
CA GLU A 55 -7.55 -14.75 11.47
C GLU A 55 -6.45 -14.22 10.54
N LEU A 56 -6.28 -12.90 10.54
CA LEU A 56 -5.15 -12.27 9.85
C LEU A 56 -3.87 -12.40 10.67
N ARG A 57 -2.78 -12.79 10.02
CA ARG A 57 -1.44 -12.69 10.58
C ARG A 57 -0.94 -11.26 10.43
N HIS A 58 -1.05 -10.50 11.51
CA HIS A 58 -0.61 -9.10 11.56
C HIS A 58 0.15 -8.83 12.86
N LYS A 59 1.21 -8.03 12.78
CA LYS A 59 1.92 -7.52 13.94
C LYS A 59 2.55 -6.19 13.61
N TRP A 60 2.10 -5.15 14.31
CA TRP A 60 2.72 -3.83 14.20
C TRP A 60 4.13 -3.84 14.81
N VAL A 61 5.07 -3.20 14.12
CA VAL A 61 6.40 -2.85 14.65
C VAL A 61 6.74 -1.41 14.26
N SER A 62 7.51 -0.72 15.09
CA SER A 62 7.88 0.66 14.80
C SER A 62 8.80 0.75 13.58
N TYR A 63 8.87 1.92 12.96
CA TYR A 63 9.72 2.15 11.79
C TYR A 63 11.17 1.69 12.03
N GLU A 64 11.75 1.94 13.19
CA GLU A 64 13.14 1.59 13.55
C GLU A 64 13.36 0.07 13.64
N GLN A 65 12.30 -0.69 13.96
CA GLN A 65 12.32 -2.14 14.04
C GLN A 65 12.15 -2.83 12.67
N ILE A 66 12.10 -2.05 11.59
CA ILE A 66 12.05 -2.56 10.22
C ILE A 66 13.41 -2.33 9.56
N SER A 67 13.98 -3.41 9.00
CA SER A 67 15.29 -3.36 8.33
C SER A 67 15.36 -2.25 7.27
N PRO A 68 16.42 -1.43 7.26
CA PRO A 68 16.67 -0.47 6.18
C PRO A 68 16.68 -1.12 4.79
N ASN A 69 17.02 -2.41 4.70
CA ASN A 69 16.95 -3.15 3.45
C ASN A 69 15.51 -3.28 2.94
N LEU A 70 14.55 -3.58 3.81
CA LEU A 70 13.15 -3.73 3.40
C LEU A 70 12.56 -2.39 2.97
N LYS A 71 12.86 -1.33 3.73
CA LYS A 71 12.49 0.05 3.40
C LYS A 71 12.97 0.44 2.01
N ARG A 72 14.27 0.27 1.74
CA ARG A 72 14.85 0.58 0.42
C ARG A 72 14.27 -0.31 -0.68
N ALA A 73 14.02 -1.58 -0.40
CA ALA A 73 13.49 -2.51 -1.39
C ALA A 73 12.07 -2.14 -1.84
N LEU A 74 11.20 -1.70 -0.91
CA LEU A 74 9.85 -1.26 -1.27
C LEU A 74 9.84 0.05 -2.04
N ILE A 75 10.58 1.07 -1.60
CA ILE A 75 10.69 2.32 -2.36
C ILE A 75 11.26 2.03 -3.77
N ALA A 76 12.33 1.23 -3.89
CA ALA A 76 12.89 0.86 -5.20
C ALA A 76 11.94 0.08 -6.12
N SER A 77 11.00 -0.68 -5.55
CA SER A 77 10.06 -1.54 -6.31
C SER A 77 8.78 -0.79 -6.69
N GLU A 78 8.21 -0.07 -5.72
CA GLU A 78 6.86 0.47 -5.81
C GLU A 78 6.85 1.95 -6.16
N ASP A 79 7.84 2.72 -5.73
CA ASP A 79 7.82 4.18 -5.82
C ASP A 79 9.22 4.79 -5.64
N ALA A 80 10.04 4.77 -6.70
CA ALA A 80 11.46 5.13 -6.60
C ALA A 80 11.71 6.61 -6.28
N LYS A 81 10.70 7.47 -6.47
CA LYS A 81 10.73 8.91 -6.18
C LYS A 81 9.92 9.27 -4.93
N PHE A 82 9.62 8.30 -4.05
CA PHE A 82 8.70 8.48 -2.93
C PHE A 82 8.98 9.71 -2.06
N VAL A 83 10.26 10.02 -1.83
CA VAL A 83 10.71 11.16 -1.01
C VAL A 83 10.65 12.49 -1.77
N ASP A 84 10.59 12.47 -3.10
CA ASP A 84 10.70 13.65 -3.96
C ASP A 84 9.35 14.28 -4.33
N HIS A 85 8.24 13.54 -4.16
CA HIS A 85 6.90 14.00 -4.58
C HIS A 85 5.93 14.12 -3.39
N GLU A 86 4.79 14.79 -3.59
CA GLU A 86 3.74 14.99 -2.57
C GLU A 86 2.51 14.11 -2.88
N GLY A 87 2.71 12.79 -2.88
CA GLY A 87 1.66 11.80 -3.16
C GLY A 87 1.49 11.36 -4.62
N PHE A 88 1.98 12.11 -5.60
CA PHE A 88 1.82 11.77 -7.03
C PHE A 88 3.14 11.93 -7.79
N ASP A 89 3.60 10.85 -8.44
CA ASP A 89 4.70 10.89 -9.42
C ASP A 89 4.10 11.12 -10.82
N TRP A 90 3.96 12.39 -11.21
CA TRP A 90 3.37 12.78 -12.50
C TRP A 90 4.15 12.21 -13.69
N ASP A 91 5.48 12.27 -13.65
CA ASP A 91 6.35 11.68 -14.68
C ASP A 91 6.16 10.16 -14.75
N GLY A 92 6.07 9.50 -13.60
CA GLY A 92 5.82 8.07 -13.50
C GLY A 92 4.46 7.66 -14.05
N ILE A 93 3.42 8.45 -13.78
CA ILE A 93 2.07 8.27 -14.34
C ILE A 93 2.09 8.40 -15.86
N GLU A 94 2.73 9.44 -16.40
CA GLU A 94 2.85 9.66 -17.84
C GLU A 94 3.62 8.51 -18.51
N ALA A 95 4.78 8.14 -17.97
CA ALA A 95 5.58 7.03 -18.48
C ALA A 95 4.83 5.69 -18.44
N ALA A 96 4.06 5.44 -17.37
CA ALA A 96 3.21 4.26 -17.27
C ALA A 96 2.08 4.27 -18.32
N PHE A 97 1.45 5.44 -18.54
CA PHE A 97 0.41 5.63 -19.54
C PHE A 97 0.94 5.37 -20.95
N GLU A 98 2.04 6.00 -21.34
CA GLU A 98 2.66 5.79 -22.65
C GLU A 98 3.02 4.32 -22.89
N LYS A 99 3.58 3.65 -21.88
CA LYS A 99 3.97 2.25 -21.98
C LYS A 99 2.76 1.34 -22.14
N ASN A 100 1.66 1.64 -21.44
CA ASN A 100 0.40 0.89 -21.57
C ASN A 100 -0.23 1.11 -22.95
N LEU A 101 -0.19 2.34 -23.48
CA LEU A 101 -0.63 2.67 -24.82
C LEU A 101 0.17 1.91 -25.89
N LYS A 102 1.51 1.96 -25.81
CA LYS A 102 2.43 1.23 -26.71
C LYS A 102 2.24 -0.29 -26.65
N LYS A 103 1.79 -0.84 -25.52
CA LYS A 103 1.56 -2.29 -25.35
C LYS A 103 0.11 -2.73 -25.59
N GLY A 104 -0.82 -1.80 -25.76
CA GLY A 104 -2.26 -2.09 -25.92
C GLY A 104 -2.91 -2.74 -24.69
N LYS A 105 -2.21 -2.80 -23.56
CA LYS A 105 -2.69 -3.39 -22.30
C LYS A 105 -1.94 -2.79 -21.11
N ILE A 106 -2.56 -2.86 -19.93
CA ILE A 106 -1.95 -2.37 -18.69
C ILE A 106 -0.80 -3.32 -18.30
N VAL A 107 0.43 -2.82 -18.40
CA VAL A 107 1.68 -3.52 -18.05
C VAL A 107 2.53 -2.78 -17.02
N ALA A 108 2.22 -1.51 -16.74
CA ALA A 108 2.87 -0.69 -15.73
C ALA A 108 1.83 0.00 -14.86
N GLY A 109 2.08 0.01 -13.56
CA GLY A 109 1.33 0.80 -12.58
C GLY A 109 2.00 2.15 -12.40
N GLY A 110 1.19 3.19 -12.21
CA GLY A 110 1.64 4.55 -11.87
C GLY A 110 1.15 5.01 -10.50
N SER A 111 0.75 4.08 -9.62
CA SER A 111 0.31 4.44 -8.26
C SER A 111 1.50 4.50 -7.30
N THR A 112 1.67 5.63 -6.63
CA THR A 112 2.67 5.87 -5.58
C THR A 112 2.38 5.08 -4.30
N ILE A 113 3.33 5.03 -3.37
CA ILE A 113 3.13 4.42 -2.03
C ILE A 113 1.95 5.09 -1.30
N SER A 114 1.83 6.41 -1.37
CA SER A 114 0.76 7.16 -0.69
C SER A 114 -0.62 6.87 -1.30
N GLN A 115 -0.71 6.73 -2.62
CA GLN A 115 -1.93 6.29 -3.30
C GLN A 115 -2.31 4.86 -2.92
N GLN A 116 -1.33 3.95 -2.89
CA GLN A 116 -1.55 2.59 -2.45
C GLN A 116 -2.00 2.52 -0.99
N LEU A 117 -1.44 3.38 -0.13
CA LEU A 117 -1.81 3.48 1.27
C LEU A 117 -3.24 4.01 1.45
N ALA A 118 -3.60 5.10 0.75
CA ALA A 118 -4.96 5.65 0.75
C ALA A 118 -6.00 4.57 0.40
N LYS A 119 -5.72 3.82 -0.68
CA LYS A 119 -6.55 2.70 -1.10
C LYS A 119 -6.65 1.61 -0.03
N ASN A 120 -5.53 1.21 0.58
CA ASN A 120 -5.51 0.15 1.59
C ASN A 120 -6.30 0.54 2.85
N LEU A 121 -6.07 1.75 3.36
CA LEU A 121 -6.66 2.23 4.62
C LEU A 121 -8.17 2.39 4.55
N PHE A 122 -8.70 2.98 3.47
CA PHE A 122 -10.09 3.45 3.46
C PHE A 122 -10.96 2.83 2.38
N LEU A 123 -10.39 2.41 1.25
CA LEU A 123 -11.17 2.08 0.05
C LEU A 123 -11.32 0.58 -0.16
N SER A 124 -12.40 0.20 -0.84
CA SER A 124 -12.63 -1.17 -1.28
C SER A 124 -11.75 -1.53 -2.48
N SER A 125 -11.64 -2.83 -2.77
CA SER A 125 -10.95 -3.34 -3.96
C SER A 125 -11.65 -3.02 -5.31
N SER A 126 -12.75 -2.26 -5.30
CA SER A 126 -13.50 -1.89 -6.50
C SER A 126 -12.66 -1.07 -7.49
N LYS A 127 -12.88 -1.26 -8.80
CA LYS A 127 -12.12 -0.61 -9.86
C LYS A 127 -12.97 0.39 -10.65
N THR A 128 -13.45 1.44 -9.97
CA THR A 128 -14.23 2.51 -10.60
C THR A 128 -13.44 3.82 -10.70
N PRO A 129 -13.74 4.70 -11.68
CA PRO A 129 -13.15 6.04 -11.76
C PRO A 129 -13.43 6.87 -10.50
N TRP A 130 -14.65 6.77 -9.96
CA TRP A 130 -15.04 7.45 -8.72
C TRP A 130 -14.15 7.05 -7.54
N ARG A 131 -13.91 5.75 -7.35
CA ARG A 131 -13.01 5.26 -6.31
C ARG A 131 -11.56 5.73 -6.52
N LYS A 132 -11.14 5.99 -7.76
CA LYS A 132 -9.81 6.58 -8.05
C LYS A 132 -9.74 8.07 -7.68
N LEU A 133 -10.84 8.80 -7.86
CA LEU A 133 -10.94 10.19 -7.41
C LEU A 133 -10.88 10.28 -5.87
N GLU A 134 -11.62 9.43 -5.17
CA GLU A 134 -11.53 9.33 -3.70
C GLU A 134 -10.12 8.98 -3.24
N GLU A 135 -9.44 8.04 -3.91
CA GLU A 135 -8.03 7.72 -3.61
C GLU A 135 -7.15 8.96 -3.74
N ALA A 136 -7.35 9.78 -4.77
CA ALA A 136 -6.58 11.00 -4.96
C ALA A 136 -6.83 12.02 -3.83
N LEU A 137 -8.09 12.24 -3.44
CA LEU A 137 -8.44 13.14 -2.33
C LEU A 137 -7.80 12.68 -1.02
N ILE A 138 -7.90 11.39 -0.70
CA ILE A 138 -7.31 10.81 0.52
C ILE A 138 -5.78 10.87 0.47
N THR A 139 -5.17 10.68 -0.71
CA THR A 139 -3.71 10.81 -0.89
C THR A 139 -3.24 12.21 -0.52
N VAL A 140 -3.94 13.24 -0.99
CA VAL A 140 -3.64 14.64 -0.63
C VAL A 140 -3.77 14.85 0.88
N MET A 141 -4.82 14.32 1.51
CA MET A 141 -4.98 14.41 2.97
C MET A 141 -3.83 13.72 3.73
N LEU A 142 -3.40 12.53 3.30
CA LEU A 142 -2.28 11.82 3.91
C LEU A 142 -0.99 12.63 3.84
N GLU A 143 -0.64 13.12 2.66
CA GLU A 143 0.60 13.89 2.41
C GLU A 143 0.61 15.27 3.07
N THR A 144 -0.57 15.85 3.30
CA THR A 144 -0.70 17.14 4.01
C THR A 144 -0.50 16.98 5.51
N VAL A 145 -0.93 15.84 6.09
CA VAL A 145 -1.03 15.66 7.55
C VAL A 145 0.12 14.84 8.13
N LEU A 146 0.61 13.86 7.38
CA LEU A 146 1.63 12.91 7.81
C LEU A 146 2.94 13.18 7.08
N ASP A 147 4.06 13.13 7.80
CA ASP A 147 5.37 13.14 7.16
C ASP A 147 5.64 11.81 6.41
N LYS A 148 6.59 11.85 5.47
CA LYS A 148 6.95 10.71 4.62
C LYS A 148 7.33 9.46 5.40
N ARG A 149 8.03 9.64 6.52
CA ARG A 149 8.42 8.54 7.40
C ARG A 149 7.18 7.85 7.98
N ARG A 150 6.21 8.63 8.46
CA ARG A 150 4.98 8.11 9.06
C ARG A 150 4.08 7.45 8.03
N ILE A 151 3.91 8.04 6.85
CA ILE A 151 3.20 7.42 5.72
C ILE A 151 3.81 6.04 5.43
N PHE A 152 5.14 5.99 5.34
CA PHE A 152 5.83 4.77 4.97
C PHE A 152 5.81 3.71 6.09
N GLU A 153 5.90 4.13 7.35
CA GLU A 153 5.73 3.23 8.50
C GLU A 153 4.35 2.56 8.50
N ILE A 154 3.28 3.33 8.27
CA ILE A 154 1.93 2.77 8.20
C ILE A 154 1.86 1.80 7.01
N TYR A 155 2.31 2.22 5.83
CA TYR A 155 2.36 1.37 4.64
C TYR A 155 3.04 0.03 4.90
N LEU A 156 4.25 0.04 5.48
CA LEU A 156 5.00 -1.17 5.81
C LEU A 156 4.26 -2.10 6.78
N ASN A 157 3.37 -1.57 7.60
CA ASN A 157 2.61 -2.34 8.59
C ASN A 157 1.22 -2.78 8.10
N VAL A 158 0.65 -2.22 7.04
CA VAL A 158 -0.73 -2.52 6.60
C VAL A 158 -0.85 -3.16 5.22
N ILE A 159 0.23 -3.25 4.44
CA ILE A 159 0.17 -3.95 3.15
C ILE A 159 0.13 -5.47 3.31
N GLU A 160 -0.50 -6.13 2.34
CA GLU A 160 -0.56 -7.58 2.21
C GLU A 160 0.73 -8.11 1.57
N TRP A 161 1.29 -9.17 2.16
CA TRP A 161 2.50 -9.84 1.69
C TRP A 161 2.25 -11.26 1.19
N GLY A 162 1.13 -11.86 1.58
CA GLY A 162 0.71 -13.22 1.25
C GLY A 162 -0.71 -13.48 1.73
N ASN A 163 -1.20 -14.71 1.63
CA ASN A 163 -2.59 -15.02 1.98
C ASN A 163 -2.84 -14.82 3.47
N GLY A 164 -3.58 -13.75 3.83
CA GLY A 164 -3.83 -13.36 5.22
C GLY A 164 -2.57 -12.91 5.98
N VAL A 165 -1.52 -12.45 5.29
CA VAL A 165 -0.27 -11.97 5.92
C VAL A 165 -0.13 -10.47 5.69
N PHE A 166 -0.20 -9.70 6.76
CA PHE A 166 -0.18 -8.23 6.71
C PHE A 166 0.95 -7.65 7.56
N GLY A 167 1.62 -6.65 7.00
CA GLY A 167 2.72 -5.95 7.67
C GLY A 167 4.06 -6.68 7.64
N ALA A 168 5.13 -5.89 7.70
CA ALA A 168 6.51 -6.34 7.50
C ALA A 168 6.95 -7.42 8.51
N GLU A 169 6.54 -7.32 9.77
CA GLU A 169 6.91 -8.29 10.80
C GLU A 169 6.25 -9.65 10.57
N ALA A 170 4.95 -9.68 10.26
CA ALA A 170 4.26 -10.92 9.94
C ALA A 170 4.86 -11.57 8.68
N ALA A 171 5.17 -10.78 7.65
CA ALA A 171 5.81 -11.26 6.44
C ALA A 171 7.19 -11.87 6.72
N SER A 172 8.04 -11.17 7.46
CA SER A 172 9.39 -11.66 7.80
C SER A 172 9.34 -12.99 8.58
N ARG A 173 8.39 -13.12 9.51
CA ARG A 173 8.17 -14.38 10.25
C ARG A 173 7.66 -15.49 9.36
N HIS A 174 6.68 -15.21 8.50
CA HIS A 174 6.07 -16.17 7.59
C HIS A 174 7.07 -16.72 6.55
N TYR A 175 7.87 -15.84 5.95
CA TYR A 175 8.78 -16.22 4.86
C TYR A 175 10.15 -16.70 5.32
N TYR A 176 10.68 -16.16 6.42
CA TYR A 176 12.07 -16.37 6.84
C TYR A 176 12.25 -16.75 8.31
N ARG A 177 11.16 -16.89 9.08
CA ARG A 177 11.21 -17.19 10.52
C ARG A 177 12.12 -16.23 11.29
N SER A 178 12.16 -14.97 10.84
CA SER A 178 13.04 -13.92 11.36
C SER A 178 12.24 -12.64 11.62
N SER A 179 12.74 -11.75 12.46
CA SER A 179 12.15 -10.42 12.67
C SER A 179 12.39 -9.50 11.47
N ALA A 180 11.47 -8.57 11.19
CA ALA A 180 11.62 -7.57 10.13
C ALA A 180 12.92 -6.75 10.24
N ALA A 181 13.43 -6.54 11.45
CA ALA A 181 14.71 -5.86 11.72
C ALA A 181 15.93 -6.59 11.12
N ARG A 182 15.85 -7.91 10.93
CA ARG A 182 16.98 -8.78 10.56
C ARG A 182 16.97 -9.20 9.08
N LEU A 183 16.07 -8.63 8.28
CA LEU A 183 16.00 -8.95 6.86
C LEU A 183 17.27 -8.52 6.13
N SER A 184 17.91 -9.49 5.46
CA SER A 184 19.04 -9.22 4.58
C SER A 184 18.60 -8.51 3.30
N SER A 185 19.55 -7.91 2.58
CA SER A 185 19.29 -7.25 1.29
C SER A 185 18.57 -8.18 0.29
N ALA A 186 18.99 -9.44 0.19
CA ALA A 186 18.38 -10.40 -0.71
C ALA A 186 16.95 -10.79 -0.27
N GLN A 187 16.74 -11.00 1.04
CA GLN A 187 15.42 -11.33 1.59
C GLN A 187 14.43 -10.18 1.38
N ALA A 188 14.86 -8.94 1.67
CA ALA A 188 14.10 -7.72 1.48
C ALA A 188 13.72 -7.50 0.00
N ALA A 189 14.68 -7.62 -0.92
CA ALA A 189 14.43 -7.48 -2.34
C ALA A 189 13.48 -8.55 -2.88
N LYS A 190 13.54 -9.78 -2.34
CA LYS A 190 12.59 -10.84 -2.71
C LYS A 190 11.19 -10.54 -2.18
N LEU A 191 11.06 -10.07 -0.94
CA LEU A 191 9.76 -9.63 -0.39
C LEU A 191 9.13 -8.54 -1.25
N ALA A 192 9.88 -7.47 -1.53
CA ALA A 192 9.43 -6.38 -2.39
C ALA A 192 9.00 -6.86 -3.78
N ALA A 193 9.72 -7.81 -4.37
CA ALA A 193 9.38 -8.36 -5.68
C ALA A 193 7.99 -9.04 -5.71
N MET A 194 7.52 -9.55 -4.57
CA MET A 194 6.24 -10.26 -4.45
C MET A 194 5.04 -9.33 -4.23
N VAL A 195 5.25 -8.09 -3.77
CA VAL A 195 4.17 -7.13 -3.41
C VAL A 195 3.12 -6.92 -4.51
N PRO A 196 3.45 -6.88 -5.82
CA PRO A 196 2.41 -6.67 -6.83
C PRO A 196 1.42 -7.83 -7.00
N ASN A 197 1.73 -9.04 -6.52
CA ASN A 197 0.81 -10.16 -6.53
C ASN A 197 1.07 -11.11 -5.35
N PRO A 198 0.81 -10.64 -4.11
CA PRO A 198 1.33 -11.27 -2.90
C PRO A 198 0.77 -12.68 -2.71
N ARG A 199 -0.55 -12.86 -2.91
CA ARG A 199 -1.22 -14.16 -2.78
C ARG A 199 -0.73 -15.21 -3.78
N TYR A 200 -0.42 -14.82 -5.02
CA TYR A 200 0.17 -15.74 -6.00
C TYR A 200 1.57 -16.18 -5.59
N TYR A 201 2.44 -15.22 -5.22
CA TYR A 201 3.81 -15.54 -4.86
C TYR A 201 3.96 -16.25 -3.52
N ASP A 202 2.95 -16.17 -2.65
CA ASP A 202 2.94 -16.91 -1.39
C ASP A 202 3.07 -18.43 -1.62
N SER A 203 2.36 -18.96 -2.62
CA SER A 203 2.44 -20.35 -3.07
C SER A 203 3.43 -20.59 -4.23
N HIS A 204 3.81 -19.55 -4.98
CA HIS A 204 4.69 -19.65 -6.16
C HIS A 204 6.02 -18.91 -5.99
N ARG A 205 6.75 -19.19 -4.91
CA ARG A 205 8.02 -18.51 -4.55
C ARG A 205 9.19 -18.77 -5.50
N GLY A 206 9.02 -19.70 -6.44
CA GLY A 206 9.94 -20.04 -7.52
C GLY A 206 9.45 -19.59 -8.91
N ALA A 207 8.39 -18.78 -8.98
CA ALA A 207 7.78 -18.37 -10.24
C ALA A 207 8.81 -17.77 -11.23
N PRO A 208 8.68 -18.08 -12.54
CA PRO A 208 9.53 -17.52 -13.57
C PRO A 208 9.58 -15.99 -13.49
N GLY A 209 10.78 -15.42 -13.56
CA GLY A 209 10.98 -13.97 -13.53
C GLY A 209 11.05 -13.34 -12.13
N LEU A 210 10.60 -14.01 -11.06
CA LEU A 210 10.70 -13.46 -9.70
C LEU A 210 12.16 -13.20 -9.31
N ALA A 211 13.06 -14.18 -9.54
CA ALA A 211 14.49 -14.02 -9.26
C ALA A 211 15.15 -12.89 -10.09
N ARG A 212 14.67 -12.66 -11.31
CA ARG A 212 15.13 -11.53 -12.14
C ARG A 212 14.68 -10.20 -11.51
N LYS A 213 13.41 -10.11 -11.11
CA LYS A 213 12.87 -8.91 -10.46
C LYS A 213 13.56 -8.62 -9.13
N THR A 214 13.80 -9.64 -8.30
CA THR A 214 14.58 -9.54 -7.05
C THR A 214 15.96 -8.93 -7.31
N ARG A 215 16.70 -9.42 -8.30
CA ARG A 215 18.03 -8.88 -8.64
C ARG A 215 17.98 -7.42 -9.08
N ILE A 216 16.95 -7.03 -9.84
CA ILE A 216 16.77 -5.64 -10.28
C ILE A 216 16.52 -4.73 -9.06
N ILE A 217 15.59 -5.11 -8.18
CA ILE A 217 15.28 -4.36 -6.97
C ILE A 217 16.52 -4.26 -6.09
N GLN A 218 17.22 -5.37 -5.86
CA GLN A 218 18.41 -5.40 -5.01
C GLN A 218 19.50 -4.43 -5.47
N ARG A 219 19.71 -4.29 -6.78
CA ARG A 219 20.66 -3.30 -7.33
C ARG A 219 20.16 -1.87 -7.15
N ARG A 220 18.86 -1.64 -7.32
CA ARG A 220 18.25 -0.31 -7.19
C ARG A 220 18.23 0.21 -5.76
N MET A 221 18.19 -0.68 -4.77
CA MET A 221 18.21 -0.31 -3.35
C MET A 221 19.37 0.60 -2.97
N ALA A 222 20.53 0.50 -3.63
CA ALA A 222 21.69 1.34 -3.34
C ALA A 222 21.47 2.84 -3.64
N TYR A 223 20.50 3.16 -4.51
CA TYR A 223 20.17 4.52 -4.94
C TYR A 223 18.95 5.08 -4.22
N VAL A 224 18.42 4.37 -3.22
CA VAL A 224 17.23 4.78 -2.50
C VAL A 224 17.59 5.55 -1.25
N GLU A 225 17.06 6.77 -1.18
CA GLU A 225 16.99 7.58 0.03
C GLU A 225 15.80 7.15 0.89
N LEU A 226 16.00 7.16 2.21
CA LEU A 226 14.95 6.86 3.18
C LEU A 226 14.47 8.17 3.81
N PRO A 227 13.15 8.34 4.01
CA PRO A 227 12.62 9.43 4.82
C PRO A 227 12.89 9.20 6.32
#